data_AF-A0AAV8ZEG8-F1
#
_entry.id   AF-A0AAV8ZEG8-F1
#
_cell.length_a   1.000
_cell.length_b   1.000
_cell.length_c   1.000
_cell.angle_alpha   90.00
_cell.angle_beta   90.00
_cell.angle_gamma   90.00
#
_symmetry.space_group_name_H-M   'P 1'
#
loop_
_entity.id
_entity.type
_entity.pdbx_description
1 polymer ?
#
loop_
_entity_poly.entity_id
_entity_poly.type
_entity_poly.pdbx_seq_one_letter_code
_entity_poly.pdbx_strand_id
1 'polypeptide(L)'
;MLEEDYFTHTSAGQCLRKVMKYCLNSKKMDLSDLENDSVVMFQEKIYHLWSVLWCYVIPALIPWYFWNEDIWLSFIVMGLMRQVFIAHFTLSINSVAHKYGNRPLDKNILPVNNEIMNILAVGEGWHNFHHVFPWDYRSAELWNYKYNFTTGFIELMRKIGWAYDLKAVSTDVVRKRALRTGDGTWKVYDMKNQEGEVWGWGDGDMNKEEVELVCTFNKIK
;
A
#
# COMPACT_ATOMS: atom_id res chain seq x y z
N MET A 1 19.43 5.47 24.51
CA MET A 1 18.34 6.47 24.59
C MET A 1 17.86 6.99 23.23
N LEU A 2 18.46 6.60 22.09
CA LEU A 2 18.00 6.99 20.74
C LEU A 2 17.15 5.92 20.03
N GLU A 3 16.96 4.75 20.62
CA GLU A 3 16.22 3.63 20.01
C GLU A 3 14.75 3.53 20.45
N GLU A 4 14.40 3.99 21.65
CA GLU A 4 13.02 3.99 22.17
C GLU A 4 12.14 5.09 21.53
N ASP A 5 12.74 6.22 21.15
CA ASP A 5 12.00 7.34 20.56
C ASP A 5 11.47 7.00 19.16
N TYR A 6 12.20 6.24 18.34
CA TYR A 6 11.77 5.98 16.95
C TYR A 6 10.53 5.09 16.83
N PHE A 7 10.33 4.13 17.73
CA PHE A 7 9.18 3.22 17.69
C PHE A 7 7.85 3.94 18.03
N THR A 8 7.93 4.96 18.88
CA THR A 8 6.80 5.85 19.18
C THR A 8 6.62 6.98 18.16
N HIS A 9 7.63 7.19 17.29
CA HIS A 9 7.61 8.18 16.23
C HIS A 9 7.00 7.72 14.91
N THR A 10 6.66 6.45 14.68
CA THR A 10 5.93 6.02 13.45
C THR A 10 4.62 5.27 13.71
N SER A 11 4.26 5.11 14.97
CA SER A 11 2.97 4.59 15.44
C SER A 11 1.99 5.74 15.77
N ALA A 12 0.79 5.42 16.27
CA ALA A 12 -0.32 6.33 16.57
C ALA A 12 0.07 7.66 17.28
N GLY A 13 1.21 7.71 17.97
CA GLY A 13 1.77 8.92 18.57
C GLY A 13 2.17 10.05 17.61
N GLN A 14 2.30 9.80 16.28
CA GLN A 14 2.47 10.88 15.29
C GLN A 14 1.18 11.63 14.98
N CYS A 15 0.03 10.94 15.00
CA CYS A 15 -1.29 11.54 14.72
C CYS A 15 -1.64 12.69 15.66
N LEU A 16 -0.94 12.85 16.79
CA LEU A 16 -1.19 13.90 17.78
C LEU A 16 -0.11 14.99 17.82
N ARG A 17 1.14 14.70 17.45
CA ARG A 17 2.28 15.61 17.68
C ARG A 17 2.64 16.52 16.50
N LYS A 18 2.35 16.12 15.26
CA LYS A 18 2.70 16.89 14.04
C LYS A 18 1.49 17.46 13.31
N VAL A 19 0.31 17.43 13.94
CA VAL A 19 -0.99 17.76 13.34
C VAL A 19 -0.95 19.10 12.62
N MET A 20 -0.47 20.18 13.26
CA MET A 20 -0.51 21.50 12.62
C MET A 20 0.36 21.62 11.36
N LYS A 21 1.60 21.10 11.38
CA LYS A 21 2.48 21.13 10.19
C LYS A 21 1.92 20.25 9.06
N TYR A 22 1.31 19.12 9.43
CA TYR A 22 0.68 18.21 8.48
C TYR A 22 -0.56 18.85 7.85
N CYS A 23 -1.45 19.45 8.65
CA CYS A 23 -2.65 20.16 8.17
C CYS A 23 -2.32 21.33 7.23
N LEU A 24 -1.19 22.00 7.43
CA LEU A 24 -0.77 23.10 6.55
C LEU A 24 -0.26 22.60 5.20
N ASN A 25 0.43 21.46 5.18
CA ASN A 25 0.94 20.87 3.94
C ASN A 25 -0.11 20.05 3.20
N SER A 26 -1.05 19.42 3.91
CA SER A 26 -2.15 18.65 3.30
C SER A 26 -3.06 19.55 2.47
N LYS A 27 -3.26 20.81 2.88
CA LYS A 27 -4.02 21.82 2.10
C LYS A 27 -3.38 22.20 0.76
N LYS A 28 -2.13 21.78 0.51
CA LYS A 28 -1.43 22.01 -0.77
C LYS A 28 -1.56 20.83 -1.73
N MET A 29 -2.08 19.71 -1.25
CA MET A 29 -2.29 18.52 -2.07
C MET A 29 -3.56 18.72 -2.90
N ASP A 30 -3.48 18.41 -4.18
CA ASP A 30 -4.68 18.33 -5.02
C ASP A 30 -5.45 17.07 -4.64
N LEU A 31 -6.73 17.22 -4.33
CA LEU A 31 -7.67 16.15 -3.98
C LEU A 31 -8.88 16.14 -4.91
N SER A 32 -8.83 16.92 -6.01
CA SER A 32 -9.95 17.08 -6.93
C SER A 32 -10.36 15.77 -7.59
N ASP A 33 -9.45 14.80 -7.73
CA ASP A 33 -9.74 13.45 -8.19
C ASP A 33 -10.68 12.70 -7.23
N LEU A 34 -10.42 12.79 -5.92
CA LEU A 34 -11.25 12.19 -4.87
C LEU A 34 -12.57 12.93 -4.69
N GLU A 35 -12.55 14.27 -4.71
CA GLU A 35 -13.75 15.10 -4.56
C GLU A 35 -14.76 14.92 -5.71
N ASN A 36 -14.27 14.59 -6.90
CA ASN A 36 -15.11 14.31 -8.08
C ASN A 36 -15.59 12.86 -8.16
N ASP A 37 -15.05 11.94 -7.35
CA ASP A 37 -15.51 10.55 -7.31
C ASP A 37 -16.74 10.39 -6.39
N SER A 38 -17.90 10.19 -7.03
CA SER A 38 -19.18 10.04 -6.32
C SER A 38 -19.22 8.86 -5.33
N VAL A 39 -18.45 7.79 -5.55
CA VAL A 39 -18.41 6.62 -4.66
C VAL A 39 -17.61 6.97 -3.41
N VAL A 40 -16.48 7.65 -3.57
CA VAL A 40 -15.65 8.14 -2.46
C VAL A 40 -16.44 9.13 -1.61
N MET A 41 -17.07 10.14 -2.23
CA MET A 41 -17.84 11.15 -1.51
C MET A 41 -19.09 10.58 -0.83
N PHE A 42 -19.70 9.54 -1.43
CA PHE A 42 -20.77 8.80 -0.77
C PHE A 42 -20.27 8.09 0.49
N GLN A 43 -19.14 7.38 0.40
CA GLN A 43 -18.51 6.68 1.52
C GLN A 43 -18.11 7.65 2.63
N GLU A 44 -17.53 8.81 2.30
CA GLU A 44 -17.15 9.84 3.26
C GLU A 44 -18.37 10.34 4.05
N LYS A 45 -19.47 10.66 3.36
CA LYS A 45 -20.69 11.18 3.97
C LYS A 45 -21.31 10.23 5.00
N ILE A 46 -21.21 8.92 4.78
CA ILE A 46 -21.79 7.90 5.68
C ILE A 46 -20.75 7.20 6.56
N TYR A 47 -19.48 7.61 6.48
CA TYR A 47 -18.34 6.89 7.03
C TYR A 47 -18.51 6.49 8.49
N HIS A 48 -18.94 7.39 9.36
CA HIS A 48 -19.08 7.10 10.80
C HIS A 48 -20.11 6.01 11.08
N LEU A 49 -21.24 6.04 10.38
CA LEU A 49 -22.27 5.01 10.53
C LEU A 49 -21.77 3.68 9.95
N TRP A 50 -21.20 3.72 8.75
CA TRP A 50 -20.77 2.51 8.04
C TRP A 50 -19.59 1.82 8.71
N SER A 51 -18.62 2.59 9.23
CA SER A 51 -17.50 2.06 10.00
C SER A 51 -17.99 1.36 11.26
N VAL A 52 -18.89 1.94 12.04
CA VAL A 52 -19.45 1.25 13.23
C VAL A 52 -20.15 -0.06 12.83
N LEU A 53 -20.98 -0.01 11.78
CA LEU A 53 -21.75 -1.14 11.33
C LEU A 53 -20.85 -2.30 10.83
N TRP A 54 -19.95 -2.03 9.88
CA TRP A 54 -19.13 -3.07 9.25
C TRP A 54 -17.93 -3.49 10.09
N CYS A 55 -17.36 -2.59 10.91
CA CYS A 55 -16.20 -2.93 11.72
C CYS A 55 -16.58 -3.62 13.03
N TYR A 56 -17.75 -3.34 13.60
CA TYR A 56 -18.10 -3.82 14.95
C TYR A 56 -19.40 -4.61 15.00
N VAL A 57 -20.49 -4.07 14.44
CA VAL A 57 -21.83 -4.68 14.59
C VAL A 57 -21.96 -5.96 13.78
N ILE A 58 -21.78 -5.90 12.46
CA ILE A 58 -21.93 -7.05 11.56
C ILE A 58 -20.99 -8.19 11.97
N PRO A 59 -19.70 -7.95 12.24
CA PRO A 59 -18.81 -9.04 12.60
C PRO A 59 -19.09 -9.65 13.97
N ALA A 60 -19.72 -8.92 14.90
CA ALA A 60 -20.20 -9.48 16.16
C ALA A 60 -21.46 -10.32 15.97
N LEU A 61 -22.35 -9.90 15.05
CA LEU A 61 -23.59 -10.63 14.76
C LEU A 61 -23.36 -11.95 14.02
N ILE A 62 -22.30 -12.06 13.21
CA ILE A 62 -22.02 -13.29 12.44
C ILE A 62 -21.81 -14.51 13.37
N PRO A 63 -20.84 -14.52 14.32
CA PRO A 63 -20.66 -15.58 15.33
C PRO A 63 -21.92 -15.91 16.13
N TRP A 64 -22.62 -14.87 16.56
CA TRP A 64 -23.84 -15.02 17.35
C TRP A 64 -24.95 -15.71 16.54
N TYR A 65 -25.15 -15.33 15.27
CA TYR A 65 -26.26 -15.83 14.47
C TYR A 65 -26.01 -17.21 13.83
N PHE A 66 -24.84 -17.43 13.22
CA PHE A 66 -24.60 -18.65 12.41
C PHE A 66 -24.07 -19.86 13.20
N TRP A 67 -23.56 -19.63 14.41
CA TRP A 67 -22.76 -20.57 15.20
C TRP A 67 -23.27 -20.62 16.65
N ASN A 68 -24.30 -19.81 16.96
CA ASN A 68 -24.93 -19.69 18.27
C ASN A 68 -23.94 -19.35 19.40
N GLU A 69 -22.93 -18.53 19.08
CA GLU A 69 -21.94 -18.03 20.03
C GLU A 69 -22.55 -16.98 20.97
N ASP A 70 -21.98 -16.77 22.15
CA ASP A 70 -22.43 -15.68 23.04
C ASP A 70 -22.20 -14.30 22.39
N ILE A 71 -23.19 -13.41 22.47
CA ILE A 71 -23.13 -12.10 21.79
C ILE A 71 -22.02 -11.21 22.35
N TRP A 72 -21.73 -11.29 23.65
CA TRP A 72 -20.67 -10.51 24.27
C TRP A 72 -19.30 -11.04 23.88
N LEU A 73 -19.12 -12.36 23.89
CA LEU A 73 -17.89 -12.98 23.42
C LEU A 73 -17.64 -12.66 21.94
N SER A 74 -18.68 -12.75 21.12
CA SER A 74 -18.65 -12.40 19.70
C SER A 74 -18.24 -10.94 19.49
N PHE A 75 -18.81 -10.01 20.26
CA PHE A 75 -18.46 -8.60 20.18
C PHE A 75 -17.04 -8.31 20.67
N ILE A 76 -16.60 -8.91 21.76
CA ILE A 76 -15.24 -8.71 22.30
C ILE A 76 -14.21 -9.24 21.30
N VAL A 77 -14.39 -10.45 20.78
CA VAL A 77 -13.41 -11.09 19.89
C VAL A 77 -13.46 -10.48 18.48
N MET A 78 -14.63 -10.49 17.85
CA MET A 78 -14.77 -10.05 16.46
C MET A 78 -14.97 -8.54 16.33
N GLY A 79 -15.63 -7.89 17.29
CA GLY A 79 -15.79 -6.43 17.26
C GLY A 79 -14.53 -5.70 17.69
N LEU A 80 -13.91 -6.08 18.82
CA LEU A 80 -12.81 -5.31 19.42
C LEU A 80 -11.44 -5.93 19.15
N MET A 81 -11.21 -7.18 19.56
CA MET A 81 -9.89 -7.82 19.50
C MET A 81 -9.37 -7.90 18.06
N ARG A 82 -10.23 -8.25 17.10
CA ARG A 82 -9.88 -8.24 15.67
C ARG A 82 -9.41 -6.85 15.22
N GLN A 83 -10.09 -5.78 15.62
CA GLN A 83 -9.72 -4.42 15.24
C GLN A 83 -8.38 -4.00 15.84
N VAL A 84 -8.12 -4.39 17.08
CA VAL A 84 -6.82 -4.19 17.71
C VAL A 84 -5.73 -4.89 16.91
N PHE A 85 -5.92 -6.16 16.53
CA PHE A 85 -4.92 -6.88 15.71
C PHE A 85 -4.69 -6.23 14.35
N ILE A 86 -5.77 -5.91 13.62
CA ILE A 86 -5.66 -5.22 12.31
C ILE A 86 -4.88 -3.91 12.46
N ALA A 87 -5.23 -3.09 13.45
CA ALA A 87 -4.53 -1.82 13.69
C ALA A 87 -3.04 -2.04 14.00
N HIS A 88 -2.69 -3.04 14.81
CA HIS A 88 -1.28 -3.34 15.10
C HIS A 88 -0.53 -3.80 13.86
N PHE A 89 -1.11 -4.68 13.04
CA PHE A 89 -0.49 -5.11 11.78
C PHE A 89 -0.28 -3.93 10.82
N THR A 90 -1.30 -3.11 10.59
CA THR A 90 -1.18 -1.92 9.73
C THR A 90 -0.13 -0.94 10.25
N LEU A 91 -0.17 -0.60 11.54
CA LEU A 91 0.79 0.35 12.12
C LEU A 91 2.22 -0.21 12.16
N SER A 92 2.37 -1.53 12.29
CA SER A 92 3.70 -2.17 12.27
C SER A 92 4.41 -2.03 10.94
N ILE A 93 3.71 -1.81 9.81
CA ILE A 93 4.34 -1.51 8.52
C ILE A 93 5.17 -0.23 8.64
N ASN A 94 4.57 0.82 9.23
CA ASN A 94 5.20 2.13 9.42
C ASN A 94 6.40 2.07 10.39
N SER A 95 6.54 1.01 11.18
CA SER A 95 7.66 0.83 12.11
C SER A 95 8.69 -0.18 11.60
N VAL A 96 8.27 -1.41 11.31
CA VAL A 96 9.14 -2.53 10.94
C VAL A 96 9.66 -2.36 9.51
N ALA A 97 8.79 -2.03 8.55
CA ALA A 97 9.16 -1.87 7.13
C ALA A 97 9.88 -0.55 6.83
N HIS A 98 10.22 0.23 7.86
CA HIS A 98 11.13 1.38 7.79
C HIS A 98 12.47 1.14 8.49
N LYS A 99 12.64 0.03 9.23
CA LYS A 99 13.82 -0.22 10.07
C LYS A 99 14.52 -1.54 9.77
N TYR A 100 13.78 -2.62 9.53
CA TYR A 100 14.33 -3.97 9.45
C TYR A 100 14.06 -4.58 8.08
N GLY A 101 15.06 -4.60 7.22
CA GLY A 101 14.95 -5.09 5.84
C GLY A 101 16.06 -4.56 4.94
N ASN A 102 15.92 -4.80 3.64
CA ASN A 102 16.89 -4.38 2.62
C ASN A 102 16.36 -3.22 1.76
N ARG A 103 17.25 -2.50 1.08
CA ARG A 103 16.91 -1.36 0.20
C ARG A 103 17.41 -1.59 -1.23
N PRO A 104 16.84 -2.58 -1.95
CA PRO A 104 17.37 -3.01 -3.23
C PRO A 104 17.26 -1.95 -4.34
N LEU A 105 16.30 -1.02 -4.25
CA LEU A 105 16.06 -0.02 -5.30
C LEU A 105 16.62 1.36 -4.96
N ASP A 106 16.42 1.83 -3.73
CA ASP A 106 16.98 3.10 -3.29
C ASP A 106 17.42 3.05 -1.84
N LYS A 107 18.73 3.13 -1.62
CA LYS A 107 19.34 3.11 -0.28
C LYS A 107 19.28 4.45 0.45
N ASN A 108 18.93 5.54 -0.26
CA ASN A 108 18.90 6.89 0.30
C ASN A 108 17.56 7.21 0.97
N ILE A 109 16.54 6.39 0.76
CA ILE A 109 15.24 6.49 1.43
C ILE A 109 15.16 5.54 2.62
N LEU A 110 14.35 5.89 3.63
CA LEU A 110 14.16 5.06 4.83
C LEU A 110 13.46 3.70 4.58
N PRO A 111 12.38 3.62 3.76
CA PRO A 111 11.62 2.40 3.51
C PRO A 111 12.48 1.21 3.10
N VAL A 112 12.17 0.03 3.65
CA VAL A 112 12.88 -1.23 3.39
C VAL A 112 11.93 -2.32 2.93
N ASN A 113 12.43 -3.25 2.12
CA ASN A 113 11.73 -4.49 1.79
C ASN A 113 11.88 -5.48 2.94
N ASN A 114 10.76 -6.04 3.40
CA ASN A 114 10.69 -7.05 4.45
C ASN A 114 9.70 -8.16 4.08
N GLU A 115 10.21 -9.37 3.86
CA GLU A 115 9.41 -10.53 3.44
C GLU A 115 8.41 -11.01 4.50
N ILE A 116 8.72 -10.86 5.79
CA ILE A 116 7.82 -11.23 6.89
C ILE A 116 6.60 -10.29 6.87
N MET A 117 6.85 -8.99 6.71
CA MET A 117 5.79 -7.99 6.57
C MET A 117 4.95 -8.21 5.31
N ASN A 118 5.54 -8.76 4.24
CA ASN A 118 4.77 -9.11 3.04
C ASN A 118 3.64 -10.12 3.36
N ILE A 119 3.90 -11.08 4.25
CA ILE A 119 2.88 -12.05 4.68
C ILE A 119 1.90 -11.42 5.67
N LEU A 120 2.41 -10.79 6.73
CA LEU A 120 1.58 -10.27 7.83
C LEU A 120 0.70 -9.09 7.41
N ALA A 121 1.15 -8.30 6.45
CA ALA A 121 0.44 -7.14 5.91
C ALA A 121 -0.07 -7.38 4.48
N VAL A 122 -0.26 -8.64 4.07
CA VAL A 122 -1.06 -8.99 2.88
C VAL A 122 -0.51 -8.42 1.55
N GLY A 123 0.80 -8.18 1.44
CA GLY A 123 1.43 -7.63 0.24
C GLY A 123 2.24 -6.35 0.45
N GLU A 124 2.08 -5.68 1.60
CA GLU A 124 2.69 -4.36 1.88
C GLU A 124 4.17 -4.42 2.32
N GLY A 125 4.82 -5.59 2.20
CA GLY A 125 6.20 -5.79 2.65
C GLY A 125 7.27 -5.23 1.71
N TRP A 126 6.90 -4.89 0.48
CA TRP A 126 7.82 -4.36 -0.55
C TRP A 126 7.94 -2.83 -0.46
N HIS A 127 8.17 -2.32 0.74
CA HIS A 127 8.04 -0.90 1.04
C HIS A 127 9.13 -0.04 0.37
N ASN A 128 10.33 -0.57 0.14
CA ASN A 128 11.34 0.15 -0.66
C ASN A 128 10.90 0.29 -2.12
N PHE A 129 10.25 -0.73 -2.68
CA PHE A 129 9.68 -0.66 -4.04
C PHE A 129 8.51 0.32 -4.10
N HIS A 130 7.54 0.20 -3.20
CA HIS A 130 6.34 1.05 -3.17
C HIS A 130 6.70 2.54 -3.08
N HIS A 131 7.70 2.92 -2.29
CA HIS A 131 8.12 4.33 -2.19
C HIS A 131 8.94 4.82 -3.39
N VAL A 132 9.56 3.92 -4.15
CA VAL A 132 10.28 4.28 -5.39
C VAL A 132 9.34 4.36 -6.59
N PHE A 133 8.31 3.52 -6.63
CA PHE A 133 7.32 3.48 -7.71
C PHE A 133 5.88 3.51 -7.16
N PRO A 134 5.44 4.61 -6.52
CA PRO A 134 4.14 4.70 -5.85
C PRO A 134 2.93 4.55 -6.78
N TRP A 135 3.11 4.71 -8.09
CA TRP A 135 2.06 4.53 -9.11
C TRP A 135 1.92 3.10 -9.62
N ASP A 136 2.80 2.18 -9.24
CA ASP A 136 2.71 0.79 -9.67
C ASP A 136 1.58 0.06 -8.93
N TYR A 137 0.59 -0.47 -9.66
CA TYR A 137 -0.58 -1.10 -9.06
C TYR A 137 -0.27 -2.33 -8.19
N ARG A 138 0.91 -2.95 -8.37
CA ARG A 138 1.30 -4.16 -7.64
C ARG A 138 1.93 -3.82 -6.29
N SER A 139 2.45 -2.60 -6.13
CA SER A 139 3.23 -2.15 -4.97
C SER A 139 4.37 -3.10 -4.57
N ALA A 140 4.82 -3.95 -5.51
CA ALA A 140 5.79 -5.00 -5.25
C ALA A 140 6.59 -5.32 -6.51
N GLU A 141 7.83 -5.75 -6.30
CA GLU A 141 8.68 -6.18 -7.40
C GLU A 141 8.15 -7.47 -8.04
N LEU A 142 8.24 -7.54 -9.37
CA LEU A 142 7.76 -8.68 -10.17
C LEU A 142 8.40 -10.02 -9.75
N TRP A 143 7.70 -11.09 -10.12
CA TRP A 143 8.12 -12.51 -10.12
C TRP A 143 7.85 -13.31 -8.86
N ASN A 144 7.65 -12.67 -7.70
CA ASN A 144 7.31 -13.37 -6.48
C ASN A 144 6.01 -12.84 -5.87
N TYR A 145 4.88 -13.07 -6.57
CA TYR A 145 3.52 -12.93 -6.00
C TYR A 145 3.30 -13.80 -4.75
N LYS A 146 4.30 -14.60 -4.31
CA LYS A 146 4.23 -15.30 -3.03
C LYS A 146 3.91 -14.28 -1.96
N TYR A 147 2.68 -14.41 -1.44
CA TYR A 147 2.12 -13.65 -0.33
C TYR A 147 1.67 -12.21 -0.63
N ASN A 148 1.70 -11.73 -1.90
CA ASN A 148 1.03 -10.48 -2.27
C ASN A 148 -0.42 -10.78 -2.72
N PHE A 149 -1.29 -10.98 -1.74
CA PHE A 149 -2.70 -11.32 -1.98
C PHE A 149 -3.47 -10.17 -2.62
N THR A 150 -3.13 -8.92 -2.31
CA THR A 150 -3.75 -7.72 -2.92
C THR A 150 -3.58 -7.70 -4.44
N THR A 151 -2.36 -7.91 -4.93
CA THR A 151 -2.11 -7.96 -6.38
C THR A 151 -2.83 -9.14 -7.03
N GLY A 152 -2.88 -10.30 -6.35
CA GLY A 152 -3.64 -11.46 -6.82
C GLY A 152 -5.13 -11.16 -6.99
N PHE A 153 -5.72 -10.41 -6.05
CA PHE A 153 -7.11 -9.96 -6.14
C PHE A 153 -7.31 -8.98 -7.31
N ILE A 154 -6.43 -7.99 -7.48
CA ILE A 154 -6.52 -7.05 -8.60
C ILE A 154 -6.39 -7.78 -9.95
N GLU A 155 -5.49 -8.75 -10.06
CA GLU A 155 -5.37 -9.59 -11.26
C GLU A 155 -6.63 -10.42 -11.55
N LEU A 156 -7.31 -10.91 -10.52
CA LEU A 156 -8.61 -11.57 -10.69
C LEU A 156 -9.66 -10.60 -11.23
N MET A 157 -9.75 -9.40 -10.63
CA MET A 157 -10.66 -8.35 -11.09
C MET A 157 -10.34 -7.91 -12.52
N ARG A 158 -9.06 -7.89 -12.90
CA ARG A 158 -8.59 -7.62 -14.26
C ARG A 158 -9.07 -8.68 -15.24
N LYS A 159 -8.98 -9.97 -14.86
CA LYS A 159 -9.41 -11.09 -15.71
C LYS A 159 -10.90 -11.08 -15.99
N ILE A 160 -11.72 -10.66 -15.03
CA ILE A 160 -13.18 -10.53 -15.20
C ILE A 160 -13.61 -9.18 -15.80
N GLY A 161 -12.65 -8.29 -16.09
CA GLY A 161 -12.91 -6.99 -16.74
C GLY A 161 -13.37 -5.88 -15.80
N TRP A 162 -13.31 -6.08 -14.48
CA TRP A 162 -13.68 -5.06 -13.48
C TRP A 162 -12.53 -4.12 -13.14
N ALA A 163 -11.28 -4.55 -13.35
CA ALA A 163 -10.10 -3.70 -13.25
C ALA A 163 -9.45 -3.51 -14.62
N TYR A 164 -9.09 -2.27 -14.93
CA TYR A 164 -8.52 -1.86 -16.20
C TYR A 164 -7.58 -0.66 -15.99
N ASP A 165 -6.86 -0.27 -17.03
CA ASP A 165 -5.84 0.78 -17.01
C ASP A 165 -4.78 0.62 -15.91
N LEU A 166 -4.43 -0.62 -15.58
CA LEU A 166 -3.46 -0.91 -14.51
C LEU A 166 -2.05 -0.54 -14.96
N LYS A 167 -1.36 0.28 -14.16
CA LYS A 167 -0.02 0.83 -14.46
C LYS A 167 1.07 0.03 -13.77
N ALA A 168 1.97 -0.53 -14.56
CA ALA A 168 3.13 -1.28 -14.06
C ALA A 168 4.43 -0.66 -14.57
N VAL A 169 5.39 -0.52 -13.65
CA VAL A 169 6.77 -0.20 -13.99
C VAL A 169 7.40 -1.35 -14.78
N SER A 170 8.14 -1.00 -15.84
CA SER A 170 8.88 -1.98 -16.62
C SER A 170 10.11 -2.49 -15.85
N THR A 171 10.53 -3.71 -16.18
CA THR A 171 11.63 -4.39 -15.48
C THR A 171 12.96 -3.68 -15.66
N ASP A 172 13.15 -3.00 -16.79
CA ASP A 172 14.37 -2.25 -17.07
C ASP A 172 14.45 -0.94 -16.28
N VAL A 173 13.33 -0.25 -16.07
CA VAL A 173 13.27 0.92 -15.17
C VAL A 173 13.69 0.49 -13.75
N VAL A 174 13.15 -0.63 -13.26
CA VAL A 174 13.49 -1.20 -11.95
C VAL A 174 14.98 -1.52 -11.88
N ARG A 175 15.52 -2.21 -12.90
CA ARG A 175 16.94 -2.57 -12.99
C ARG A 175 17.85 -1.34 -13.00
N LYS A 176 17.57 -0.34 -13.85
CA LYS A 176 18.35 0.90 -13.93
C LYS A 176 18.35 1.62 -12.59
N ARG A 177 17.19 1.68 -11.92
CA ARG A 177 17.07 2.26 -10.57
C ARG A 177 17.89 1.48 -9.54
N ALA A 178 17.77 0.16 -9.50
CA ALA A 178 18.53 -0.70 -8.59
C ALA A 178 20.05 -0.54 -8.78
N LEU A 179 20.52 -0.48 -10.02
CA LEU A 179 21.95 -0.28 -10.32
C LEU A 179 22.44 1.12 -9.94
N ARG A 180 21.59 2.14 -10.07
CA ARG A 180 21.94 3.54 -9.78
C ARG A 180 21.93 3.85 -8.28
N THR A 181 20.89 3.41 -7.57
CA THR A 181 20.61 3.85 -6.20
C THR A 181 20.44 2.71 -5.19
N GLY A 182 20.44 1.45 -5.62
CA GLY A 182 20.26 0.30 -4.73
C GLY A 182 21.42 0.09 -3.76
N ASP A 183 21.15 -0.66 -2.69
CA ASP A 183 22.14 -1.09 -1.69
C ASP A 183 22.96 -2.33 -2.10
N GLY A 184 22.74 -2.84 -3.32
CA GLY A 184 23.41 -4.04 -3.84
C GLY A 184 22.74 -5.36 -3.46
N THR A 185 21.62 -5.34 -2.73
CA THR A 185 20.84 -6.55 -2.40
C THR A 185 19.87 -6.97 -3.50
N TRP A 186 19.74 -6.16 -4.55
CA TRP A 186 18.90 -6.47 -5.71
C TRP A 186 19.43 -7.68 -6.47
N LYS A 187 18.58 -8.70 -6.65
CA LYS A 187 18.95 -9.93 -7.36
C LYS A 187 18.55 -9.81 -8.83
N VAL A 188 19.53 -9.88 -9.72
CA VAL A 188 19.32 -9.88 -11.17
C VAL A 188 18.56 -11.16 -11.55
N TYR A 189 17.34 -11.01 -12.06
CA TYR A 189 16.65 -12.07 -12.78
C TYR A 189 16.71 -11.77 -14.28
N ASP A 190 17.10 -12.77 -15.07
CA ASP A 190 17.42 -12.66 -16.50
C ASP A 190 16.18 -12.25 -17.32
N MET A 191 16.19 -11.03 -17.88
CA MET A 191 15.16 -10.55 -18.82
C MET A 191 15.73 -9.55 -19.82
N LYS A 192 15.21 -9.66 -21.06
CA LYS A 192 15.66 -8.95 -22.26
C LYS A 192 14.88 -7.64 -22.47
N ASN A 193 15.65 -6.55 -22.54
CA ASN A 193 15.52 -5.29 -23.29
C ASN A 193 14.14 -4.63 -23.48
N GLN A 194 13.87 -3.58 -22.70
CA GLN A 194 13.15 -2.35 -23.09
C GLN A 194 13.69 -1.12 -22.32
N GLU A 195 14.33 -0.16 -22.98
CA GLU A 195 15.03 0.94 -22.29
C GLU A 195 14.14 2.13 -21.91
N GLY A 196 14.19 2.56 -20.64
CA GLY A 196 13.88 3.93 -20.22
C GLY A 196 13.52 4.04 -18.73
N GLU A 197 13.37 5.25 -18.18
CA GLU A 197 13.00 5.49 -16.77
C GLU A 197 11.70 6.31 -16.74
N VAL A 198 10.76 6.02 -15.82
CA VAL A 198 9.52 6.80 -15.63
C VAL A 198 9.44 7.19 -14.16
N TRP A 199 9.13 8.45 -13.87
CA TRP A 199 8.89 8.95 -12.50
C TRP A 199 7.54 9.66 -12.42
N GLY A 200 6.72 9.31 -11.43
CA GLY A 200 5.35 9.80 -11.28
C GLY A 200 4.37 9.09 -12.22
N TRP A 201 3.06 9.21 -12.01
CA TRP A 201 2.05 8.87 -13.04
C TRP A 201 1.07 10.03 -13.15
N GLY A 202 0.95 10.60 -14.36
CA GLY A 202 0.01 11.70 -14.61
C GLY A 202 0.51 13.09 -14.16
N ASP A 203 1.75 13.22 -13.69
CA ASP A 203 2.35 14.52 -13.37
C ASP A 203 2.48 15.38 -14.65
N GLY A 204 2.21 16.68 -14.53
CA GLY A 204 2.15 17.60 -15.68
C GLY A 204 3.48 17.82 -16.40
N ASP A 205 4.60 17.41 -15.78
CA ASP A 205 5.95 17.42 -16.31
C ASP A 205 6.40 16.06 -16.87
N MET A 206 5.53 15.05 -16.90
CA MET A 206 5.83 13.74 -17.47
C MET A 206 6.06 13.83 -18.99
N ASN A 207 7.20 13.32 -19.45
CA ASN A 207 7.53 13.33 -20.86
C ASN A 207 6.71 12.25 -21.61
N LYS A 208 6.34 12.52 -22.87
CA LYS A 208 5.52 11.59 -23.68
C LYS A 208 6.21 10.25 -23.92
N GLU A 209 7.53 10.27 -24.05
CA GLU A 209 8.36 9.07 -24.18
C GLU A 209 8.35 8.21 -22.90
N GLU A 210 8.17 8.82 -21.73
CA GLU A 210 8.07 8.11 -20.45
C GLU A 210 6.72 7.40 -20.30
N VAL A 211 5.64 8.01 -20.80
CA VAL A 211 4.32 7.37 -20.85
C VAL A 211 4.35 6.07 -21.65
N GLU A 212 5.15 6.00 -22.73
CA GLU A 212 5.27 4.81 -23.59
C GLU A 212 5.99 3.64 -22.92
N LEU A 213 6.81 3.91 -21.89
CA LEU A 213 7.56 2.89 -21.16
C LEU A 213 6.72 2.18 -20.08
N VAL A 214 5.55 2.72 -19.74
CA VAL A 214 4.65 2.14 -18.74
C VAL A 214 3.87 0.97 -19.35
N CYS A 215 4.00 -0.21 -18.75
CA CYS A 215 3.15 -1.34 -19.08
C CYS A 215 1.73 -1.04 -18.59
N THR A 216 0.81 -0.75 -19.52
CA THR A 216 -0.62 -0.56 -19.21
C THR A 216 -1.40 -1.80 -19.58
N PHE A 217 -2.11 -2.41 -18.62
CA PHE A 217 -2.95 -3.58 -18.86
C PHE A 217 -4.43 -3.21 -18.97
N ASN A 218 -5.14 -3.88 -19.91
CA ASN A 218 -6.55 -3.65 -20.20
C ASN A 218 -6.87 -2.15 -20.39
N LYS A 219 -6.33 -1.50 -21.42
CA LYS A 219 -6.67 -0.09 -21.70
C LYS A 219 -8.17 0.08 -21.92
N ILE A 220 -8.75 1.11 -21.30
CA ILE A 220 -10.13 1.54 -21.60
C ILE A 220 -10.16 1.98 -23.06
N LYS A 221 -11.15 1.49 -23.80
CA LYS A 221 -11.38 1.93 -25.18
C LYS A 221 -12.06 3.29 -25.22
#